data_AF-A0A920PMD9-F1
#
_entry.id   AF-A0A920PMD9-F1
#
_cell.length_a   1.000
_cell.length_b   1.000
_cell.length_c   1.000
_cell.angle_alpha   90.00
_cell.angle_beta   90.00
_cell.angle_gamma   90.00
#
_symmetry.space_group_name_H-M   'P 1'
#
loop_
_entity.id
_entity.type
_entity.pdbx_description
1 polymer ?
#
loop_
_entity_poly.entity_id
_entity_poly.type
_entity_poly.pdbx_seq_one_letter_code
_entity_poly.pdbx_strand_id
1 'polypeptide(L)' 'MTDNVSKPVLEVSHLSTSFFTKAGEVKAVEMSVLRFTRARGLGLVGESGSARP' A
#
# COMPACT_ATOMS: atom_id res chain seq x y z
N MET A 1 0.62 28.50 -16.16
CA MET A 1 1.10 27.90 -14.91
C MET A 1 -0.04 27.11 -14.29
N THR A 2 -0.29 25.88 -14.74
CA THR A 2 -1.35 25.02 -14.19
C THR A 2 -0.85 23.59 -14.19
N ASP A 3 0.21 23.37 -13.40
CA ASP A 3 0.96 22.12 -13.34
C ASP A 3 0.96 21.63 -11.89
N ASN A 4 -0.21 21.49 -11.26
CA ASN A 4 -0.25 20.99 -9.87
C ASN A 4 -1.49 20.21 -9.46
N VAL A 5 -2.57 20.20 -10.26
CA VAL A 5 -3.80 19.50 -9.86
C VAL A 5 -3.81 18.03 -10.32
N SER A 6 -3.06 17.67 -11.35
CA SER A 6 -3.19 16.35 -11.99
C SER A 6 -2.07 15.34 -11.72
N LYS A 7 -0.92 15.76 -11.17
CA LYS A 7 0.19 14.82 -10.95
C LYS A 7 0.09 14.19 -9.56
N PRO A 8 0.11 12.85 -9.44
CA PRO A 8 0.21 12.20 -8.14
C PRO A 8 1.53 12.60 -7.47
N VAL A 9 1.47 12.90 -6.18
CA VAL A 9 2.62 13.19 -5.32
C VAL A 9 3.38 11.90 -4.99
N LEU A 10 2.67 10.77 -4.92
CA LEU A 10 3.25 9.44 -4.74
C LEU A 10 2.45 8.44 -5.58
N GLU A 11 3.14 7.64 -6.38
CA GLU A 11 2.57 6.49 -7.08
C GLU A 11 3.37 5.25 -6.68
N VAL A 12 2.69 4.27 -6.10
CA VAL A 12 3.24 2.96 -5.74
C VAL A 12 2.60 1.94 -6.66
N SER A 13 3.41 1.18 -7.38
CA SER A 13 2.93 0.15 -8.32
C SER A 13 3.47 -1.21 -7.90
N HIS A 14 2.66 -2.26 -8.10
CA HIS A 14 3.00 -3.65 -7.78
C HIS A 14 3.42 -3.86 -6.31
N LEU A 15 2.65 -3.31 -5.38
CA LEU A 15 2.88 -3.54 -3.95
C LEU A 15 2.51 -4.99 -3.61
N SER A 16 3.53 -5.81 -3.36
CA SER A 16 3.38 -7.19 -2.91
C SER A 16 4.16 -7.38 -1.61
N THR A 17 3.51 -7.90 -0.57
CA THR A 17 4.15 -8.27 0.68
C THR A 17 3.63 -9.63 1.11
N SER A 18 4.56 -10.55 1.36
CA SER A 18 4.27 -11.89 1.84
C SER A 18 5.14 -12.22 3.06
N PHE A 19 4.64 -13.12 3.91
CA PHE A 19 5.35 -13.62 5.08
C PHE A 19 5.39 -15.14 5.04
N PHE A 20 6.54 -15.71 5.39
CA PHE A 20 6.66 -17.16 5.53
C PHE A 20 6.17 -17.59 6.92
N THR A 21 5.22 -18.52 6.93
CA THR A 21 4.76 -19.18 8.15
C THR A 21 5.13 -20.66 8.10
N LYS A 22 5.03 -21.37 9.23
CA LYS A 22 5.21 -22.83 9.26
C LYS A 22 4.23 -23.58 8.34
N ALA A 23 3.09 -22.96 7.99
CA ALA A 23 2.08 -23.52 7.09
C ALA A 23 2.30 -23.15 5.61
N GLY A 24 3.34 -22.38 5.29
CA GLY A 24 3.63 -21.89 3.94
C GLY A 24 3.67 -20.36 3.86
N GLU A 25 3.82 -19.86 2.63
CA GLU A 25 3.81 -18.42 2.33
C GLU A 25 2.39 -17.85 2.41
N VAL A 26 2.22 -16.77 3.18
CA VAL A 26 0.99 -16.01 3.26
C VAL A 26 1.20 -14.67 2.54
N LYS A 27 0.43 -14.43 1.48
CA LYS A 27 0.35 -13.11 0.84
C LYS A 27 -0.46 -12.16 1.72
N ALA A 28 0.19 -11.16 2.30
CA ALA A 28 -0.43 -10.21 3.21
C ALA A 28 -0.98 -8.97 2.52
N VAL A 29 -0.31 -8.50 1.46
CA VAL A 29 -0.78 -7.40 0.62
C VAL A 29 -0.44 -7.73 -0.82
N GLU A 30 -1.42 -7.63 -1.72
CA GLU A 30 -1.20 -7.65 -3.16
C GLU A 30 -2.04 -6.52 -3.78
N MET A 31 -1.37 -5.52 -4.36
CA MET A 31 -2.03 -4.36 -4.96
C MET A 31 -1.30 -3.90 -6.22
N SER A 32 -2.06 -3.66 -7.29
CA SER A 32 -1.48 -3.33 -8.59
C SER A 32 -0.99 -1.88 -8.68
N VAL A 33 -1.75 -0.88 -8.23
CA VAL A 33 -1.35 0.54 -8.20
C VAL A 33 -2.06 1.31 -7.09
N LEU A 34 -1.33 2.19 -6.39
CA LEU A 34 -1.79 3.14 -5.37
C LEU A 34 -1.27 4.54 -5.71
N ARG A 35 -2.16 5.52 -5.86
CA ARG A 35 -1.82 6.92 -6.20
C ARG A 35 -2.30 7.88 -5.13
N PHE A 36 -1.41 8.79 -4.73
CA PHE A 36 -1.70 9.86 -3.79
C PHE A 36 -1.64 11.21 -4.48
N THR A 37 -2.68 12.01 -4.33
CA THR A 37 -2.74 13.39 -4.81
C THR A 37 -2.66 14.36 -3.64
N ARG A 38 -2.12 15.56 -3.90
CA ARG A 38 -1.95 16.60 -2.86
C ARG A 38 -3.34 16.97 -2.30
N ALA A 39 -3.44 17.16 -0.99
CA ALA A 39 -4.65 17.53 -0.24
C ALA A 39 -5.66 16.41 0.12
N ARG A 40 -5.25 15.13 0.10
CA ARG A 40 -6.04 14.03 0.71
C ARG A 40 -5.18 13.20 1.68
N GLY A 41 -5.60 13.12 2.94
CA GLY A 41 -5.08 12.12 3.87
C GLY A 41 -5.73 10.77 3.59
N LEU A 42 -4.93 9.71 3.40
CA LEU A 42 -5.40 8.34 3.27
C LEU A 42 -4.95 7.57 4.52
N GLY A 43 -5.89 7.00 5.26
CA GLY A 43 -5.60 6.05 6.33
C GLY A 43 -5.65 4.63 5.78
N LEU A 44 -4.50 3.95 5.72
CA LEU A 44 -4.48 2.51 5.51
C LEU A 44 -4.75 1.84 6.86
N VAL A 45 -5.93 1.23 7.00
CA VAL A 45 -6.30 0.46 8.19
C VAL A 45 -6.27 -1.01 7.81
N GLY A 46 -5.26 -1.73 8.28
CA GLY A 46 -5.30 -3.19 8.33
C GLY A 46 -5.80 -3.61 9.70
N GLU A 47 -6.71 -4.59 9.78
CA GLU A 47 -6.82 -5.35 11.02
C GLU A 47 -5.42 -5.88 11.34
N SER A 48 -4.91 -5.53 12.51
CA SER A 48 -3.55 -5.88 12.92
C SER A 48 -3.42 -7.40 12.97
N GLY A 49 -2.94 -7.99 11.87
CA GLY A 49 -2.42 -9.34 11.88
C GLY A 49 -1.23 -9.32 12.83
N SER A 50 -1.47 -9.67 14.10
CA SER A 50 -0.45 -9.76 15.14
C SER A 50 0.54 -10.85 14.74
N ALA A 51 1.54 -10.47 13.94
CA ALA A 51 2.79 -11.19 13.83
C ALA A 51 3.45 -11.06 15.21
N ARG A 52 3.08 -11.95 16.13
CA ARG A 52 3.86 -12.18 17.33
C ARG A 52 5.24 -12.67 16.89
N PRO A 53 6.33 -12.14 17.48
CA PRO A 53 7.70 -12.47 17.11
C PRO A 53 8.01 -13.97 17.23
#